data_AF-A0A3S1JTG9-F1
#
_entry.id   AF-A0A3S1JTG9-F1
#
_cell.length_a   1.000
_cell.length_b   1.000
_cell.length_c   1.000
_cell.angle_alpha   90.00
_cell.angle_beta   90.00
_cell.angle_gamma   90.00
#
_symmetry.space_group_name_H-M   'P 1'
#
loop_
_entity.id
_entity.type
_entity.pdbx_description
1 polymer ?
#
loop_
_entity_poly.entity_id
_entity_poly.type
_entity_poly.pdbx_seq_one_letter_code
_entity_poly.pdbx_strand_id
1 'polypeptide(L)'
;VLHAWDHAREAMRFYDEFSRDAPDEVSVDAALVTLPSGERAFSISACYVGSPEAGEPVIAPLMKFGSPIEGRLQAVPYLQIQSAGDSLFPRGRRYYWKAQFMREISDGAIEALLDSYARGPN
;
A
#
# COMPACT_ATOMS: atom_id res chain seq x y z
N VAL A 1 4.97 4.14 1.35
CA VAL A 1 4.60 5.04 2.47
C VAL A 1 3.88 4.21 3.52
N LEU A 2 4.24 4.39 4.79
CA LEU A 2 3.74 3.60 5.91
C LEU A 2 3.01 4.52 6.88
N HIS A 3 1.74 4.23 7.16
CA HIS A 3 0.90 4.96 8.10
C HIS A 3 0.67 4.14 9.37
N ALA A 4 0.62 4.81 10.51
CA ALA A 4 0.27 4.19 11.78
C ALA A 4 -1.15 3.61 11.74
N TRP A 5 -1.39 2.56 12.52
CA TRP A 5 -2.70 1.92 12.62
C TRP A 5 -3.84 2.91 12.90
N ASP A 6 -3.61 3.87 13.80
CA ASP A 6 -4.60 4.87 14.21
C ASP A 6 -5.02 5.81 13.06
N HIS A 7 -4.26 5.83 11.96
CA HIS A 7 -4.54 6.60 10.75
C HIS A 7 -4.84 5.72 9.53
N ALA A 8 -4.96 4.40 9.72
CA ALA A 8 -5.17 3.47 8.62
C ALA A 8 -6.49 3.74 7.88
N ARG A 9 -7.53 4.16 8.60
CA ARG A 9 -8.84 4.50 8.02
C ARG A 9 -8.73 5.65 7.01
N GLU A 10 -8.15 6.77 7.43
CA GLU A 10 -7.99 7.94 6.57
C GLU A 10 -7.05 7.62 5.40
N ALA A 11 -5.98 6.85 5.64
CA ALA A 11 -5.05 6.44 4.59
C ALA A 11 -5.69 5.50 3.56
N MET A 12 -6.60 4.61 3.96
CA MET A 12 -7.34 3.74 3.04
C MET A 12 -8.30 4.53 2.14
N ARG A 13 -8.97 5.56 2.68
CA ARG A 13 -9.80 6.46 1.88
C ARG A 13 -8.97 7.25 0.88
N PHE A 14 -7.85 7.81 1.34
CA PHE A 14 -6.92 8.50 0.47
C PHE A 14 -6.35 7.59 -0.63
N TYR A 15 -6.02 6.34 -0.30
CA TYR A 15 -5.60 5.35 -1.29
C TYR A 15 -6.68 5.11 -2.36
N ASP A 16 -7.95 4.96 -1.96
CA ASP A 16 -9.06 4.80 -2.90
C ASP A 16 -9.17 6.00 -3.85
N GLU A 17 -9.19 7.21 -3.31
CA GLU A 17 -9.27 8.44 -4.10
C GLU A 17 -8.05 8.60 -5.03
N PHE A 18 -6.85 8.47 -4.48
CA PHE A 18 -5.61 8.58 -5.24
C PHE A 18 -5.54 7.55 -6.38
N SER A 19 -5.90 6.29 -6.12
CA SER A 19 -5.82 5.22 -7.11
C SER A 19 -6.81 5.39 -8.27
N ARG A 20 -7.96 6.04 -8.04
CA ARG A 20 -8.95 6.32 -9.10
C ARG A 20 -8.53 7.43 -10.05
N ASP A 21 -7.85 8.43 -9.51
CA ASP A 21 -7.43 9.63 -10.26
C ASP A 21 -5.99 9.52 -10.79
N ALA A 22 -5.28 8.44 -10.45
CA ALA A 22 -3.91 8.20 -10.87
C ALA A 22 -3.82 8.04 -12.40
N PRO A 23 -2.79 8.62 -13.05
CA PRO A 23 -2.54 8.41 -14.47
C PRO A 23 -2.04 6.98 -14.74
N ASP A 24 -2.15 6.52 -15.99
CA ASP A 24 -1.78 5.16 -16.41
C ASP A 24 -0.31 4.79 -16.09
N GLU A 25 0.58 5.78 -16.00
CA GLU A 25 1.99 5.57 -15.62
C GLU A 25 2.18 5.18 -14.14
N VAL A 26 1.15 5.32 -13.30
CA VAL A 26 1.19 4.99 -11.88
C VAL A 26 0.52 3.64 -11.62
N SER A 27 1.26 2.78 -10.93
CA SER A 27 0.70 1.62 -10.25
C SER A 27 0.80 1.82 -8.74
N VAL A 28 -0.28 1.58 -8.00
CA VAL A 28 -0.32 1.60 -6.54
C VAL A 28 -0.92 0.32 -5.99
N ASP A 29 -0.35 -0.14 -4.87
CA ASP A 29 -0.84 -1.26 -4.09
C ASP A 29 -0.89 -0.84 -2.62
N ALA A 30 -1.78 -1.46 -1.84
CA ALA A 30 -1.84 -1.22 -0.41
C ALA A 30 -2.10 -2.48 0.41
N ALA A 31 -1.64 -2.49 1.65
CA ALA A 31 -1.77 -3.62 2.55
C ALA A 31 -1.86 -3.18 4.02
N LEU A 32 -2.71 -3.85 4.79
CA LEU A 32 -2.60 -3.87 6.25
C LEU A 32 -1.47 -4.83 6.63
N VAL A 33 -0.52 -4.36 7.42
CA VAL A 33 0.70 -5.08 7.78
C VAL A 33 0.93 -5.06 9.29
N THR A 34 1.58 -6.09 9.81
CA THR A 34 2.12 -6.14 11.17
C THR A 34 3.62 -6.04 11.06
N LEU A 35 4.19 -5.01 11.68
CA LEU A 35 5.63 -4.76 11.69
C LEU A 35 6.36 -5.83 12.51
N PRO A 36 7.67 -6.04 12.30
CA PRO A 36 8.46 -6.97 13.11
C PRO A 36 8.40 -6.70 14.62
N SER A 37 8.14 -5.45 15.01
CA SER A 37 7.96 -5.00 16.40
C SER A 37 6.56 -5.32 16.98
N GLY A 38 5.61 -5.76 16.14
CA GLY A 38 4.28 -6.21 16.53
C GLY A 38 3.17 -5.17 16.33
N GLU A 39 3.51 -3.90 16.10
CA GLU A 39 2.54 -2.86 15.78
C GLU A 39 1.94 -3.08 14.39
N ARG A 40 0.65 -2.76 14.28
CA ARG A 40 -0.06 -2.79 13.00
C ARG A 40 0.14 -1.46 12.28
N ALA A 41 0.07 -1.50 10.96
CA ALA A 41 0.22 -0.34 10.10
C ALA A 41 -0.52 -0.55 8.78
N PHE A 42 -0.67 0.54 8.03
CA PHE A 42 -1.16 0.51 6.66
C PHE A 42 -0.06 0.98 5.71
N SER A 43 0.31 0.13 4.77
CA SER A 43 1.36 0.39 3.78
C SER A 43 0.74 0.69 2.43
N ILE A 44 1.22 1.73 1.76
CA ILE A 44 0.94 2.03 0.35
C ILE A 44 2.27 1.96 -0.40
N SER A 45 2.37 1.09 -1.40
CA SER A 45 3.49 1.04 -2.34
C SER A 45 3.07 1.63 -3.68
N ALA A 46 4.01 2.28 -4.37
CA ALA A 46 3.76 2.90 -5.65
C ALA A 46 4.95 2.72 -6.59
N CYS A 47 4.65 2.64 -7.88
CA CYS A 47 5.60 2.70 -8.96
C CYS A 47 5.10 3.72 -9.99
N TYR A 48 5.99 4.62 -10.42
CA TYR A 48 5.77 5.46 -11.59
C TYR A 48 6.68 4.98 -12.73
N VAL A 49 6.10 4.69 -13.88
CA VAL A 49 6.81 4.20 -15.07
C VAL A 49 7.01 5.35 -16.05
N GLY A 50 8.11 6.08 -15.89
CA GLY A 50 8.43 7.21 -16.75
C GLY A 50 9.66 7.96 -16.25
N SER A 51 9.84 9.21 -16.71
CA SER A 51 10.93 10.05 -16.21
C SER A 51 10.69 10.48 -14.76
N PRO A 52 11.72 10.50 -13.90
CA PRO A 52 11.58 10.92 -12.50
C PRO A 52 10.96 12.33 -12.36
N GLU A 53 11.31 13.25 -13.24
CA GLU A 53 10.85 14.65 -13.20
C GLU A 53 9.34 14.76 -13.42
N ALA A 54 8.77 13.88 -14.25
CA ALA A 54 7.32 13.83 -14.48
C ALA A 54 6.59 13.08 -13.36
N GLY A 55 7.23 12.06 -12.79
CA GLY A 55 6.65 11.24 -11.72
C GLY A 55 6.63 11.91 -10.35
N GLU A 56 7.60 12.77 -10.04
CA GLU A 56 7.70 13.44 -8.75
C GLU A 56 6.41 14.18 -8.33
N PRO A 57 5.82 15.09 -9.14
CA PRO A 57 4.59 15.76 -8.76
C PRO A 57 3.40 14.80 -8.64
N VAL A 58 3.38 13.71 -9.41
CA VAL A 58 2.30 12.71 -9.40
C VAL A 58 2.33 11.86 -8.12
N ILE A 59 3.52 11.47 -7.66
CA ILE A 59 3.70 10.65 -6.45
C ILE A 59 3.76 11.50 -5.17
N ALA A 60 4.06 12.80 -5.27
CA ALA A 60 4.17 13.69 -4.12
C ALA A 60 2.96 13.66 -3.15
N PRO A 61 1.69 13.55 -3.59
CA PRO A 61 0.55 13.41 -2.68
C PRO A 61 0.69 12.21 -1.75
N LEU A 62 1.11 11.04 -2.26
CA LEU A 62 1.32 9.83 -1.44
C LEU A 62 2.32 10.09 -0.32
N MET A 63 3.39 10.82 -0.63
CA MET A 63 4.49 11.09 0.30
C MET A 63 4.13 12.12 1.38
N LYS A 64 3.12 12.96 1.14
CA LYS A 64 2.75 14.08 2.03
C LYS A 64 1.49 13.83 2.85
N PHE A 65 0.62 12.93 2.40
CA PHE A 65 -0.65 12.67 3.07
C PHE A 65 -0.44 12.11 4.48
N GLY A 66 -1.21 12.61 5.46
CA GLY A 66 -1.42 11.91 6.75
C GLY A 66 -0.19 11.66 7.64
N SER A 67 0.90 12.43 7.49
CA SER A 67 2.13 12.32 8.31
C SER A 67 2.63 10.88 8.49
N PRO A 68 3.13 10.24 7.43
CA PRO A 68 3.50 8.84 7.49
C PRO A 68 4.68 8.59 8.43
N ILE A 69 4.72 7.40 9.03
CA ILE A 69 5.86 6.90 9.82
C ILE A 69 7.11 6.88 8.94
N GLU A 70 6.95 6.41 7.71
CA GLU A 70 8.02 6.32 6.72
C GLU A 70 7.47 6.61 5.32
N GLY A 71 8.20 7.42 4.56
CA GLY A 71 7.99 7.61 3.14
C GLY A 71 9.32 7.57 2.41
N ARG A 72 9.46 6.63 1.47
CA ARG A 72 10.64 6.55 0.60
C ARG A 72 10.20 6.36 -0.85
N LEU A 73 10.83 7.14 -1.74
CA LEU A 73 10.75 6.96 -3.18
C LEU A 73 12.17 6.97 -3.74
N GLN A 74 12.43 6.11 -4.73
CA GLN A 74 13.72 6.02 -5.38
C GLN A 74 13.57 5.55 -6.82
N ALA A 75 14.42 6.08 -7.71
CA ALA A 75 14.57 5.52 -9.05
C ALA A 75 15.33 4.20 -8.95
N VAL A 76 14.72 3.12 -9.45
CA VAL A 76 15.30 1.78 -9.43
C VAL A 76 15.09 1.09 -10.78
N PRO A 77 15.94 0.12 -11.16
CA PRO A 77 15.66 -0.75 -12.29
C PRO A 77 14.32 -1.48 -12.11
N TYR A 78 13.54 -1.60 -13.18
CA TYR A 78 12.23 -2.28 -13.15
C TYR A 78 12.31 -3.71 -12.60
N LEU A 79 13.43 -4.41 -12.85
CA LEU A 79 13.67 -5.74 -12.29
C LEU A 79 13.63 -5.75 -10.75
N GLN A 80 14.14 -4.72 -10.09
CA GLN A 80 14.10 -4.65 -8.62
C GLN A 80 12.67 -4.53 -8.08
N ILE A 81 11.78 -3.85 -8.82
CA ILE A 81 10.35 -3.78 -8.49
C ILE A 81 9.73 -5.18 -8.63
N GLN A 82 9.95 -5.82 -9.78
CA GLN A 82 9.40 -7.15 -10.07
C GLN A 82 9.88 -8.23 -9.10
N SER A 83 11.13 -8.16 -8.63
CA SER A 83 11.71 -9.14 -7.70
C SER A 83 11.50 -8.77 -6.22
N ALA A 84 10.85 -7.65 -5.90
CA ALA A 84 10.72 -7.18 -4.52
C ALA A 84 9.94 -8.17 -3.62
N GLY A 85 8.98 -8.89 -4.21
CA GLY A 85 8.18 -9.89 -3.51
C GLY A 85 8.88 -11.22 -3.22
N ASP A 86 9.96 -11.54 -3.93
CA ASP A 86 10.60 -12.88 -3.86
C ASP A 86 11.10 -13.22 -2.45
N SER A 87 11.63 -12.22 -1.73
CA SER A 87 12.11 -12.37 -0.36
C SER A 87 10.98 -12.40 0.67
N LEU A 88 9.86 -11.72 0.39
CA LEU A 88 8.67 -11.69 1.25
C LEU A 88 7.86 -12.99 1.15
N PHE A 89 7.83 -13.59 -0.03
CA PHE A 89 7.09 -14.80 -0.33
C PHE A 89 8.00 -15.93 -0.84
N PRO A 90 8.98 -16.38 -0.03
CA PRO A 90 9.93 -17.39 -0.47
C PRO A 90 9.24 -18.72 -0.74
N ARG A 91 9.82 -19.50 -1.66
CA ARG A 91 9.40 -20.88 -1.92
C ARG A 91 9.49 -21.72 -0.64
N GLY A 92 8.50 -22.59 -0.45
CA GLY A 92 8.49 -23.59 0.63
C GLY A 92 7.62 -23.24 1.84
N ARG A 93 7.07 -22.03 1.90
CA ARG A 93 6.02 -21.67 2.89
C ARG A 93 4.63 -22.12 2.42
N ARG A 94 3.68 -22.16 3.36
CA ARG A 94 2.27 -22.43 3.09
C ARG A 94 1.52 -21.11 3.05
N TYR A 95 0.82 -20.84 1.97
CA TYR A 95 0.04 -19.63 1.80
C TYR A 95 -1.43 -19.97 1.54
N TYR A 96 -2.33 -19.15 2.09
CA TYR A 96 -3.76 -19.26 1.88
C TYR A 96 -4.29 -17.90 1.47
N TRP A 97 -4.84 -17.81 0.26
CA TRP A 97 -5.30 -16.56 -0.33
C TRP A 97 -6.76 -16.66 -0.73
N LYS A 98 -7.51 -15.59 -0.48
CA LYS A 98 -8.81 -15.34 -1.08
C LYS A 98 -8.73 -13.99 -1.79
N ALA A 99 -9.23 -13.94 -3.00
CA ALA A 99 -9.27 -12.72 -3.81
C ALA A 99 -10.68 -12.51 -4.33
N GLN A 100 -11.09 -11.24 -4.43
CA GLN A 100 -12.36 -10.79 -4.99
C GLN A 100 -12.13 -9.42 -5.65
N PHE A 101 -12.96 -9.08 -6.63
CA PHE A 101 -12.99 -7.74 -7.21
C PHE A 101 -14.01 -6.89 -6.46
N MET A 102 -13.67 -5.62 -6.28
CA MET A 102 -14.55 -4.61 -5.68
C MET A 102 -14.66 -3.44 -6.65
N ARG A 103 -15.86 -2.89 -6.81
CA ARG A 103 -16.08 -1.67 -7.62
C ARG A 103 -15.64 -0.42 -6.87
N GLU A 104 -15.82 -0.45 -5.56
CA GLU A 104 -15.49 0.65 -4.66
C GLU A 104 -14.93 0.14 -3.33
N ILE A 105 -14.06 0.92 -2.71
CA ILE A 105 -13.61 0.75 -1.33
C ILE A 105 -14.48 1.67 -0.47
N SER A 106 -15.69 1.21 -0.14
CA SER A 106 -16.61 1.99 0.69
C SER A 106 -16.16 2.04 2.15
N ASP A 107 -16.71 2.99 2.91
CA ASP A 107 -16.49 3.08 4.36
C ASP A 107 -16.79 1.77 5.09
N GLY A 108 -17.86 1.08 4.70
CA GLY A 108 -18.20 -0.23 5.28
C GLY A 108 -17.17 -1.32 4.97
N ALA A 109 -16.57 -1.28 3.78
CA ALA A 109 -15.48 -2.19 3.42
C ALA A 109 -14.21 -1.90 4.23
N ILE A 110 -13.86 -0.61 4.41
CA ILE A 110 -12.73 -0.18 5.24
C ILE A 110 -12.91 -0.68 6.67
N GLU A 111 -14.08 -0.45 7.28
CA GLU A 111 -14.37 -0.96 8.64
C GLU A 111 -14.24 -2.47 8.72
N ALA A 112 -14.82 -3.21 7.76
CA ALA A 112 -14.75 -4.66 7.75
C ALA A 112 -13.31 -5.18 7.66
N LEU A 113 -12.46 -4.52 6.86
CA LEU A 113 -11.04 -4.85 6.72
C LEU A 113 -10.27 -4.57 8.01
N LEU A 114 -10.44 -3.38 8.61
CA LEU A 114 -9.77 -3.00 9.86
C LEU A 114 -10.18 -3.91 11.02
N ASP A 115 -11.48 -4.18 11.18
CA ASP A 115 -12.03 -5.04 12.22
C ASP A 115 -11.58 -6.50 12.06
N SER A 116 -11.60 -7.03 10.82
CA SER A 116 -11.10 -8.37 10.53
C SER A 116 -9.60 -8.50 10.80
N TYR A 117 -8.80 -7.52 10.39
CA TYR A 117 -7.36 -7.51 10.63
C TYR A 117 -7.03 -7.40 12.12
N ALA A 118 -7.78 -6.58 12.86
CA ALA A 118 -7.59 -6.40 14.30
C ALA A 118 -7.85 -7.68 15.12
N ARG A 119 -8.80 -8.51 14.67
CA ARG A 119 -9.11 -9.82 15.27
C ARG A 119 -8.23 -10.96 14.75
N GLY A 120 -7.49 -10.73 13.68
CA GLY A 120 -6.59 -11.73 13.11
C GLY A 120 -5.54 -12.16 14.13
N PRO A 121 -5.12 -13.44 14.11
CA PRO A 121 -3.97 -13.88 14.90
C PRO A 121 -2.71 -13.14 14.44
N ASN A 122 -1.85 -12.78 15.40
CA ASN A 122 -0.50 -12.27 15.12
C ASN A 122 0.41 -13.40 14.64
#